data_AF-A0A0F9EIB0-F1
#
_entry.id   AF-A0A0F9EIB0-F1
#
_cell.length_a   1.000
_cell.length_b   1.000
_cell.length_c   1.000
_cell.angle_alpha   90.00
_cell.angle_beta   90.00
_cell.angle_gamma   90.00
#
_symmetry.space_group_name_H-M   'P 1'
#
loop_
_entity.id
_entity.type
_entity.pdbx_description
1 polymer ?
#
loop_
_entity_poly.entity_id
_entity_poly.type
_entity_poly.pdbx_seq_one_letter_code
_entity_poly.pdbx_strand_id
1 'polypeptide(L)'
;MKKFKRIICVDFDGVIHSYTSGWQGIANIPDPLVPGALEWLRRYTFIYDRIKNDEGDLAVQIYSARSRKRKGRQAMRKWLKTHGLEDIYLRELKFPSKKPAAFLTIDDRAICFTGTFPTAREMLDFKPWYKRGDDNESSN
;
A
#
# COMPACT_ATOMS: atom_id res chain seq x y z
N MET A 1 23.59 -18.29 6.58
CA MET A 1 22.61 -17.96 5.51
C MET A 1 21.89 -16.67 5.89
N LYS A 2 21.67 -15.74 4.96
CA LYS A 2 20.83 -14.56 5.24
C LYS A 2 19.39 -15.03 5.52
N LYS A 3 18.85 -14.73 6.70
CA LYS A 3 17.47 -15.05 7.05
C LYS A 3 16.53 -14.37 6.04
N PHE A 4 15.60 -15.12 5.46
CA PHE A 4 14.64 -14.60 4.49
C PHE A 4 13.72 -13.58 5.19
N LYS A 5 13.73 -12.33 4.73
CA LYS A 5 12.86 -11.28 5.25
C LYS A 5 11.50 -11.36 4.54
N ARG A 6 10.42 -11.58 5.29
CA ARG A 6 9.07 -11.64 4.73
C ARG A 6 8.58 -10.22 4.45
N ILE A 7 8.76 -9.76 3.21
CA ILE A 7 8.35 -8.41 2.80
C ILE A 7 6.85 -8.38 2.54
N ILE A 8 6.16 -7.45 3.20
CA ILE A 8 4.78 -7.07 2.88
C ILE A 8 4.84 -5.82 2.01
N CYS A 9 4.54 -6.00 0.72
CA CYS A 9 4.50 -4.92 -0.27
C CYS A 9 3.12 -4.27 -0.25
N VAL A 10 3.05 -3.01 0.14
CA VAL A 10 1.79 -2.27 0.27
C VAL A 10 1.77 -1.19 -0.79
N ASP A 11 0.71 -1.13 -1.59
CA ASP A 11 0.50 0.00 -2.50
C ASP A 11 0.21 1.27 -1.70
N PHE A 12 0.31 2.44 -2.35
CA PHE A 12 0.04 3.72 -1.71
C PHE A 12 -1.32 4.28 -2.10
N ASP A 13 -1.59 4.40 -3.40
CA ASP A 13 -2.67 5.17 -4.00
C ASP A 13 -3.94 4.30 -4.13
N GLY A 14 -4.81 4.35 -3.12
CA GLY A 14 -6.00 3.51 -2.98
C GLY A 14 -5.92 2.55 -1.80
N VAL A 15 -4.78 2.51 -1.09
CA VAL A 15 -4.55 1.64 0.07
C VAL A 15 -4.19 2.44 1.33
N ILE A 16 -3.26 3.39 1.23
CA ILE A 16 -2.84 4.25 2.35
C ILE A 16 -3.41 5.66 2.15
N HIS A 17 -3.33 6.15 0.92
CA HIS A 17 -3.94 7.37 0.40
C HIS A 17 -5.29 7.00 -0.24
N SER A 18 -6.36 7.75 0.01
CA SER A 18 -7.72 7.35 -0.39
C SER A 18 -7.97 7.39 -1.89
N TYR A 19 -7.14 8.12 -2.64
CA TYR A 19 -7.14 8.17 -4.10
C TYR A 19 -8.48 8.61 -4.74
N THR A 20 -9.25 9.41 -4.03
CA THR A 20 -10.56 9.94 -4.49
C THR A 20 -10.43 10.91 -5.68
N SER A 21 -9.31 11.64 -5.80
CA SER A 21 -9.04 12.54 -6.92
C SER A 21 -8.37 11.86 -8.12
N GLY A 22 -8.09 10.56 -8.04
CA GLY A 22 -7.33 9.83 -9.07
C GLY A 22 -5.86 10.27 -9.19
N TRP A 23 -5.23 9.99 -10.34
CA TRP A 23 -3.82 10.30 -10.56
C TRP A 23 -3.59 11.80 -10.75
N GLN A 24 -2.95 12.43 -9.76
CA GLN A 24 -2.66 13.86 -9.77
C GLN A 24 -1.19 14.17 -10.11
N GLY A 25 -0.48 13.19 -10.66
CA GLY A 25 0.94 13.31 -10.94
C GLY A 25 1.82 12.91 -9.75
N ILE A 26 3.11 12.73 -10.05
CA ILE A 26 4.08 12.03 -9.21
C ILE A 26 4.24 12.55 -7.77
N ALA A 27 4.05 13.85 -7.53
CA ALA A 27 4.34 14.51 -6.25
C ALA A 27 3.14 15.25 -5.64
N ASN A 28 2.04 15.39 -6.38
CA ASN A 28 0.80 15.93 -5.85
C ASN A 28 -0.04 14.78 -5.30
N ILE A 29 -0.39 14.86 -4.01
CA ILE A 29 -1.10 13.82 -3.25
C ILE A 29 -2.17 14.54 -2.43
N PRO A 30 -3.31 14.92 -3.04
CA PRO A 30 -4.27 15.83 -2.40
C PRO A 30 -5.26 15.12 -1.47
N ASP A 31 -5.60 13.85 -1.75
CA ASP A 31 -6.62 13.15 -0.97
C ASP A 31 -6.14 12.73 0.43
N PRO A 32 -7.05 12.48 1.38
CA PRO A 32 -6.70 12.09 2.75
C PRO A 32 -6.23 10.64 2.87
N LEU A 33 -5.94 10.24 4.11
CA LEU A 33 -5.68 8.85 4.49
C LEU A 33 -6.90 7.97 4.30
N VAL A 34 -6.64 6.71 3.95
CA VAL A 34 -7.59 5.63 4.21
C VAL A 34 -7.73 5.44 5.74
N PRO A 35 -8.95 5.39 6.30
CA PRO A 35 -9.16 5.15 7.72
C PRO A 35 -8.37 3.93 8.23
N GLY A 36 -7.68 4.08 9.37
CA GLY A 36 -6.86 3.03 9.97
C GLY A 36 -5.46 2.84 9.37
N ALA A 37 -5.14 3.46 8.23
CA ALA A 37 -3.84 3.26 7.56
C ALA A 37 -2.64 3.65 8.45
N LEU A 38 -2.72 4.74 9.21
CA LEU A 38 -1.64 5.13 10.12
C LEU A 38 -1.49 4.16 11.29
N GLU A 39 -2.59 3.76 11.93
CA GLU A 39 -2.56 2.79 13.02
C GLU A 39 -1.94 1.47 12.56
N TRP A 40 -2.33 1.01 11.37
CA TRP A 40 -1.76 -0.16 10.74
C TRP A 40 -0.25 0.01 10.49
N LEU A 41 0.19 1.11 9.87
CA LEU A 41 1.62 1.37 9.68
C LEU A 41 2.38 1.38 11.01
N ARG A 42 1.83 2.01 12.06
CA ARG A 42 2.45 2.04 13.39
C ARG A 42 2.60 0.64 13.99
N ARG A 43 1.57 -0.19 13.84
CA ARG A 43 1.56 -1.56 14.36
C ARG A 43 2.54 -2.47 13.64
N TYR A 44 2.66 -2.34 12.32
CA TYR A 44 3.38 -3.31 11.48
C TYR A 44 4.78 -2.87 11.02
N THR A 45 5.15 -1.58 11.09
CA THR A 45 6.47 -1.09 10.65
C THR A 45 7.63 -1.66 11.49
N PHE A 46 7.45 -1.77 12.81
CA PHE A 46 8.49 -2.26 13.74
C PHE A 46 8.41 -3.76 14.05
N ILE A 47 7.54 -4.53 13.39
CA ILE A 47 7.43 -5.97 13.68
C ILE A 47 8.77 -6.70 13.49
N TYR A 48 9.64 -6.17 12.64
CA TYR A 48 11.02 -6.63 12.49
C TYR A 48 11.76 -6.89 13.81
N ASP A 49 11.55 -6.04 14.83
CA ASP A 49 12.26 -6.15 16.11
C ASP A 49 11.45 -6.82 17.22
N ARG A 50 10.11 -6.88 17.09
CA ARG A 50 9.21 -7.36 18.14
C ARG A 50 8.81 -8.83 18.03
N ILE A 51 8.83 -9.41 16.83
CA ILE A 51 8.62 -10.85 16.62
C ILE A 51 9.99 -11.51 16.47
N LYS A 52 10.79 -11.46 17.54
CA LYS A 52 12.01 -12.28 17.67
C LYS A 52 11.72 -13.74 18.07
N ASN A 53 10.45 -14.12 18.09
CA ASN A 53 10.05 -15.52 18.23
C ASN A 53 9.96 -16.15 16.83
N ASP A 54 9.94 -17.48 16.76
CA ASP A 54 10.17 -18.32 15.57
C ASP A 54 9.30 -18.05 14.31
N GLU A 55 8.39 -17.07 14.35
CA GLU A 55 7.47 -16.67 13.28
C GLU A 55 8.10 -15.75 12.20
N GLY A 56 9.27 -15.15 12.50
CA GLY A 56 10.15 -14.51 11.51
C GLY A 56 9.92 -13.01 11.24
N ASP A 57 10.91 -12.41 10.58
CA ASP A 57 11.07 -10.97 10.42
C ASP A 57 10.16 -10.40 9.30
N LEU A 58 9.05 -9.73 9.65
CA LEU A 58 8.22 -9.00 8.69
C LEU A 58 8.81 -7.62 8.35
N ALA A 59 8.69 -7.20 7.09
CA ALA A 59 9.01 -5.84 6.65
C ALA A 59 7.90 -5.24 5.79
N VAL A 60 7.24 -4.22 6.30
CA VAL A 60 6.35 -3.37 5.49
C VAL A 60 7.19 -2.48 4.57
N GLN A 61 6.86 -2.47 3.28
CA GLN A 61 7.44 -1.58 2.28
C GLN A 61 6.34 -0.98 1.42
N ILE A 62 6.39 0.34 1.18
CA ILE A 62 5.43 1.04 0.34
C ILE A 62 5.96 1.11 -1.10
N TYR A 63 5.28 0.44 -2.03
CA TYR A 63 5.63 0.42 -3.44
C TYR A 63 4.44 0.82 -4.30
N SER A 64 4.55 1.99 -4.95
CA SER A 64 3.54 2.54 -5.85
C SER A 64 4.16 2.93 -7.19
N ALA A 65 3.34 3.26 -8.19
CA ALA A 65 3.78 3.92 -9.43
C ALA A 65 4.67 5.17 -9.16
N ARG A 66 4.47 5.84 -8.01
CA ARG A 66 5.28 6.96 -7.54
C ARG A 66 6.71 6.56 -7.19
N SER A 67 6.92 5.31 -6.76
CA SER A 67 8.19 4.84 -6.22
C SER A 67 9.34 4.81 -7.21
N ARG A 68 9.08 4.78 -8.53
CA ARG A 68 10.14 4.77 -9.55
C ARG A 68 11.00 6.04 -9.51
N LYS A 69 10.40 7.20 -9.18
CA LYS A 69 11.10 8.49 -9.16
C LYS A 69 11.45 8.90 -7.74
N ARG A 70 12.65 9.45 -7.54
CA ARG A 70 13.10 9.97 -6.23
C ARG A 70 12.09 10.97 -5.64
N LYS A 71 11.57 11.88 -6.48
CA LYS A 71 10.55 12.85 -6.09
C LYS A 71 9.25 12.21 -5.60
N GLY A 72 8.82 11.09 -6.18
CA GLY A 72 7.61 10.39 -5.72
C GLY A 72 7.82 9.73 -4.36
N ARG A 73 8.98 9.09 -4.14
CA ARG A 73 9.35 8.55 -2.81
C ARG A 73 9.43 9.63 -1.73
N GLN A 74 9.93 10.81 -2.07
CA GLN A 74 9.97 11.95 -1.17
C GLN A 74 8.58 12.51 -0.89
N ALA A 75 7.73 12.62 -1.91
CA ALA A 75 6.36 13.09 -1.77
C ALA A 75 5.54 12.18 -0.85
N MET A 76 5.57 10.85 -1.05
CA MET A 76 4.88 9.91 -0.17
C MET A 76 5.37 10.00 1.28
N ARG A 77 6.70 10.07 1.49
CA ARG A 77 7.27 10.23 2.84
C ARG A 77 6.82 11.55 3.50
N LYS A 78 6.89 12.67 2.76
CA LYS A 78 6.45 13.99 3.26
C LYS A 78 4.96 13.96 3.59
N TRP A 79 4.15 13.39 2.71
CA TRP A 79 2.72 13.29 2.89
C TRP A 79 2.35 12.47 4.13
N LEU A 80 3.00 11.33 4.37
CA LEU A 80 2.79 10.55 5.60
C LEU A 80 3.15 11.35 6.85
N LYS A 81 4.25 12.10 6.80
CA LYS A 81 4.66 12.99 7.90
C LYS A 81 3.61 14.07 8.18
N THR A 82 3.11 14.75 7.15
CA THR A 82 2.11 15.81 7.31
C THR A 82 0.78 15.29 7.83
N HIS A 83 0.48 14.01 7.60
CA HIS A 83 -0.71 13.35 8.12
C HIS A 83 -0.51 12.72 9.50
N GLY A 84 0.66 12.88 10.12
CA GLY A 84 0.88 12.50 11.51
C GLY A 84 1.62 11.18 11.74
N LEU A 85 2.22 10.57 10.71
CA LEU A 85 3.15 9.47 10.93
C LEU A 85 4.47 10.00 11.52
N GLU A 86 4.86 9.48 12.67
CA GLU A 86 6.02 9.93 13.44
C GLU A 86 7.34 9.56 12.76
N ASP A 87 8.38 10.37 12.97
CA ASP A 87 9.70 10.19 12.35
C ASP A 87 10.34 8.82 12.66
N ILE A 88 9.99 8.21 13.81
CA ILE A 88 10.47 6.88 14.16
C ILE A 88 10.02 5.83 13.13
N TYR A 89 8.77 5.91 12.66
CA TYR A 89 8.22 4.99 11.68
C TYR A 89 8.75 5.31 10.28
N LEU A 90 8.83 6.61 9.94
CA LEU A 90 9.34 7.06 8.63
C LEU A 90 10.80 6.68 8.36
N ARG A 91 11.61 6.54 9.43
CA ARG A 91 13.00 6.09 9.35
C ARG A 91 13.11 4.62 8.97
N GLU A 92 12.23 3.77 9.51
CA GLU A 92 12.22 2.34 9.23
C GLU A 92 11.50 1.99 7.91
N LEU A 93 10.49 2.78 7.55
CA LEU A 93 9.64 2.52 6.39
C LEU A 93 10.40 2.69 5.07
N LYS A 94 10.37 1.65 4.24
CA LYS A 94 11.07 1.63 2.95
C LYS A 94 10.13 1.94 1.79
N PHE A 95 10.67 2.65 0.80
CA PHE A 95 10.01 2.97 -0.46
C PHE A 95 10.88 2.46 -1.63
N PRO A 96 10.84 1.15 -1.95
CA PRO A 96 11.72 0.57 -2.97
C PRO A 96 11.47 1.16 -4.36
N SER A 97 12.50 1.32 -5.19
CA SER A 97 12.35 1.88 -6.54
C SER A 97 11.93 0.87 -7.61
N LYS A 98 11.97 -0.42 -7.27
CA LYS A 98 11.60 -1.58 -8.09
C LYS A 98 10.69 -2.49 -7.28
N LYS A 99 9.92 -3.34 -7.96
CA LYS A 99 9.03 -4.32 -7.31
C LYS A 99 9.85 -5.17 -6.32
N PRO A 100 9.52 -5.17 -5.02
CA PRO A 100 10.21 -6.02 -4.05
C PRO A 100 9.86 -7.49 -4.28
N ALA A 101 10.75 -8.40 -3.86
CA ALA A 101 10.47 -9.82 -3.76
C ALA A 101 9.57 -10.08 -2.53
N ALA A 102 8.31 -9.69 -2.66
CA ALA A 102 7.35 -9.67 -1.57
C ALA A 102 6.85 -11.09 -1.23
N PHE A 103 6.70 -11.35 0.07
CA PHE A 103 5.95 -12.49 0.59
C PHE A 103 4.44 -12.30 0.40
N LEU A 104 3.95 -11.07 0.59
CA LEU A 104 2.55 -10.69 0.42
C LEU A 104 2.47 -9.30 -0.24
N THR A 105 1.42 -9.09 -1.04
CA THR A 105 1.10 -7.77 -1.61
C THR A 105 -0.30 -7.33 -1.14
N ILE A 106 -0.44 -6.06 -0.77
CA ILE A 106 -1.71 -5.39 -0.44
C ILE A 106 -1.90 -4.26 -1.45
N ASP A 107 -2.92 -4.33 -2.29
CA ASP A 107 -3.11 -3.45 -3.46
C ASP A 107 -4.61 -3.30 -3.76
N ASP A 108 -5.09 -2.09 -4.07
CA ASP A 108 -6.50 -1.82 -4.34
C ASP A 108 -6.96 -2.30 -5.72
N ARG A 109 -6.02 -2.56 -6.64
CA ARG A 109 -6.25 -3.00 -8.02
C ARG A 109 -5.63 -4.35 -8.34
N ALA A 110 -5.66 -5.26 -7.37
CA ALA A 110 -5.24 -6.64 -7.56
C ALA A 110 -6.41 -7.62 -7.44
N ILE A 111 -6.43 -8.61 -8.33
CA ILE A 111 -7.21 -9.83 -8.18
C ILE A 111 -6.28 -10.87 -7.54
N CYS A 112 -6.71 -11.49 -6.45
CA CYS A 112 -5.97 -12.61 -5.87
C CYS A 112 -6.09 -13.81 -6.81
N PHE A 113 -4.98 -14.25 -7.38
CA PHE A 113 -4.97 -15.45 -8.21
C PHE A 113 -5.07 -16.70 -7.32
N THR A 114 -6.16 -17.45 -7.49
CA THR A 114 -6.49 -18.63 -6.68
C THR A 114 -6.20 -19.95 -7.39
N GLY A 115 -5.52 -19.92 -8.55
CA GLY A 115 -5.28 -21.08 -9.42
C GLY A 115 -6.17 -21.11 -10.67
N THR A 116 -7.12 -20.18 -10.78
CA THR A 116 -7.97 -20.01 -11.97
C THR A 116 -7.87 -18.57 -12.47
N PHE A 117 -7.73 -18.41 -13.79
CA PHE A 117 -7.65 -17.10 -14.41
C PHE A 117 -9.05 -16.47 -14.48
N PRO A 118 -9.17 -15.16 -14.19
CA PRO A 118 -10.43 -14.46 -14.41
C PRO A 118 -10.74 -14.36 -15.90
N THR A 119 -12.02 -14.42 -16.23
CA THR A 119 -12.55 -14.15 -17.56
C THR A 119 -12.36 -12.67 -17.93
N ALA A 120 -12.46 -12.36 -19.23
CA ALA A 120 -12.43 -10.97 -19.69
C ALA A 120 -13.51 -10.10 -19.02
N ARG A 121 -14.70 -10.68 -18.79
CA ARG A 121 -15.81 -9.98 -18.14
C ARG A 121 -15.48 -9.63 -16.69
N GLU A 122 -14.96 -10.58 -15.92
CA GLU A 122 -14.55 -10.34 -14.53
C GLU A 122 -13.43 -9.29 -14.41
N MET A 123 -12.49 -9.27 -15.36
CA MET A 123 -11.44 -8.25 -15.38
C MET A 123 -11.98 -6.85 -15.73
N LEU A 124 -12.92 -6.77 -16.68
CA LEU A 124 -13.54 -5.48 -17.09
C LEU A 124 -14.49 -4.93 -16.02
N ASP A 125 -15.17 -5.81 -15.29
CA ASP A 125 -16.10 -5.45 -14.22
C ASP A 125 -15.40 -5.16 -12.87
N PHE A 126 -14.07 -5.33 -12.80
CA PHE A 126 -13.30 -5.10 -11.58
C PHE A 126 -13.49 -3.67 -11.08
N LYS A 127 -13.92 -3.54 -9.82
CA LYS A 127 -13.98 -2.27 -9.09
C LYS A 127 -13.13 -2.34 -7.82
N PRO A 128 -12.22 -1.35 -7.60
CA PRO A 128 -11.52 -1.22 -6.34
C PRO A 128 -12.51 -0.94 -5.21
N TRP A 129 -12.11 -1.21 -3.97
CA TRP A 129 -13.03 -1.21 -2.81
C TRP A 129 -13.78 0.12 -2.62
N TYR A 130 -13.14 1.26 -2.90
CA TYR A 130 -13.73 2.61 -2.75
C TYR A 130 -14.72 2.99 -3.86
N LYS A 131 -14.92 2.15 -4.90
CA LYS A 131 -15.90 2.36 -5.97
C LYS A 131 -17.11 1.44 -5.90
N ARG A 132 -17.22 0.61 -4.86
CA ARG A 132 -18.30 -0.38 -4.73
C ARG A 132 -19.59 0.19 -4.15
N GLY A 133 -19.58 1.43 -3.65
CA GLY A 133 -20.75 2.09 -3.07
C GLY A 133 -21.69 2.75 -4.09
N ASP A 134 -21.20 3.09 -5.28
CA ASP A 134 -21.96 3.84 -6.29
C ASP A 134 -23.03 2.98 -7.02
N ASP A 135 -23.00 1.65 -6.83
CA ASP A 135 -23.91 0.72 -7.51
C ASP A 135 -25.27 0.57 -6.80
N ASN A 136 -25.38 0.98 -5.53
CA ASN A 136 -26.60 0.79 -4.72
C ASN A 136 -27.62 1.95 -4.85
N GLU A 137 -27.29 3.06 -5.52
CA GLU A 137 -28.22 4.18 -5.72
C GLU A 137 -28.92 4.17 -7.09
N SER A 138 -28.56 3.24 -7.99
CA SER A 138 -29.15 3.16 -9.34
C SER A 138 -30.34 2.17 -9.45
N SER A 139 -30.87 1.69 -8.31
CA SER A 139 -31.93 0.66 -8.24
C SER A 139 -33.14 1.08 -7.42
N ASN A 140 -33.46 2.38 -7.35
CA ASN A 140 -34.72 2.90 -6.79
C ASN A 140 -35.50 3.70 -7.82
#